data_AF-A0A4V3D0I0-F1
#
_entry.id   AF-A0A4V3D0I0-F1
#
_cell.length_a   1.000
_cell.length_b   1.000
_cell.length_c   1.000
_cell.angle_alpha   90.00
_cell.angle_beta   90.00
_cell.angle_gamma   90.00
#
_symmetry.space_group_name_H-M   'P 1'
#
loop_
_entity.id
_entity.type
_entity.pdbx_description
1 polymer ?
#
loop_
_entity_poly.entity_id
_entity_poly.type
_entity_poly.pdbx_seq_one_letter_code
_entity_poly.pdbx_strand_id
1 'polypeptide(L)'
;MTTGVVVAIVVVILVAGALLPLVGRSRRRRLAGNDEAIAARAAYSKLGFYVEDLPAAADADAADLLAQARERWNTTGAMLARARSEKDFTLAQATAEQGLGLVKDAYEKMGKPF
;
A
#
# COMPACT_ATOMS: atom_id res chain seq x y z
N MET A 1 49.38 31.09 4.43
CA MET A 1 48.84 30.07 3.48
C MET A 1 47.82 29.13 4.10
N THR A 2 47.79 28.93 5.42
CA THR A 2 46.88 27.98 6.09
C THR A 2 45.44 28.48 6.22
N THR A 3 45.23 29.78 6.45
CA THR A 3 43.89 30.38 6.61
C THR A 3 43.03 30.32 5.35
N GLY A 4 43.61 30.58 4.17
CA GLY A 4 42.88 30.54 2.90
C GLY A 4 42.37 29.14 2.53
N VAL A 5 43.12 28.09 2.89
CA VAL A 5 42.74 26.70 2.65
C VAL A 5 41.56 26.28 3.53
N VAL A 6 41.58 26.67 4.81
CA VAL A 6 40.49 26.38 5.75
C VAL A 6 39.19 27.06 5.30
N VAL A 7 39.26 28.32 4.89
CA VAL A 7 38.08 29.06 4.40
C VAL A 7 37.50 28.39 3.14
N ALA A 8 38.35 27.98 2.19
CA ALA A 8 37.90 27.29 0.99
C ALA A 8 37.18 25.97 1.30
N ILE A 9 37.69 25.17 2.23
CA ILE A 9 37.08 23.89 2.64
C ILE A 9 35.70 24.14 3.28
N VAL A 10 35.60 25.12 4.19
CA VAL A 10 34.33 25.47 4.85
C VAL A 10 33.28 25.91 3.82
N VAL A 11 33.67 26.73 2.85
CA VAL A 11 32.76 27.18 1.78
C VAL A 11 32.26 26.00 0.94
N VAL A 12 33.13 25.06 0.57
CA VAL A 12 32.72 23.88 -0.20
C VAL A 12 31.74 23.00 0.58
N ILE A 13 31.98 22.78 1.89
CA ILE A 13 31.07 22.00 2.74
C ILE A 13 29.71 22.70 2.86
N LEU A 14 29.68 24.02 3.04
CA LEU A 14 28.43 24.79 3.12
C LEU A 14 27.65 24.78 1.80
N VAL A 15 28.34 24.92 0.67
CA VAL A 15 27.72 24.85 -0.67
C VAL A 15 27.20 23.45 -0.95
N ALA A 16 27.96 22.40 -0.63
CA ALA A 16 27.52 21.02 -0.77
C ALA A 16 26.31 20.70 0.12
N GLY A 17 26.31 21.18 1.37
CA GLY A 17 25.20 21.04 2.30
C GLY A 17 23.93 21.76 1.84
N ALA A 18 24.07 22.95 1.24
CA ALA A 18 22.95 23.74 0.73
C ALA A 18 22.29 23.16 -0.53
N LEU A 19 22.98 22.29 -1.27
CA LEU A 19 22.45 21.64 -2.48
C LEU A 19 21.64 20.35 -2.20
N LEU A 20 21.79 19.73 -1.02
CA LEU A 20 21.03 18.55 -0.59
C LEU A 20 19.49 18.68 -0.68
N PRO A 21 18.84 19.78 -0.22
CA PRO A 21 17.38 19.90 -0.26
C PRO A 21 16.80 19.96 -1.69
N LEU A 22 17.59 20.37 -2.69
CA LEU A 22 17.14 20.46 -4.08
C LEU A 22 17.05 19.07 -4.74
N VAL A 23 17.90 18.12 -4.35
CA VAL A 23 17.88 16.73 -4.84
C VAL A 23 16.74 15.92 -4.18
N GLY A 24 16.39 16.24 -2.92
CA GLY A 24 15.35 15.54 -2.16
C GLY A 24 13.93 15.71 -2.71
N ARG A 25 13.64 16.82 -3.40
CA ARG A 25 12.29 17.11 -3.93
C ARG A 25 11.87 16.16 -5.05
N SER A 26 12.82 15.67 -5.85
CA SER A 26 12.57 14.67 -6.90
C SER A 26 12.34 13.27 -6.30
N ARG A 27 13.05 12.95 -5.21
CA ARG A 27 12.91 11.67 -4.51
C ARG A 27 11.54 11.52 -3.83
N ARG A 28 11.00 12.59 -3.23
CA ARG A 28 9.63 12.59 -2.65
C ARG A 28 8.53 12.34 -3.69
N ARG A 29 8.66 12.86 -4.92
CA ARG A 29 7.69 12.60 -6.00
C ARG A 29 7.74 11.15 -6.50
N ARG A 30 8.93 10.53 -6.52
CA ARG A 30 9.07 9.09 -6.83
C ARG A 30 8.57 8.18 -5.71
N LEU A 31 8.67 8.61 -4.45
CA LEU A 31 8.13 7.89 -3.31
C LEU A 31 6.60 7.94 -3.30
N ALA A 32 6.01 9.12 -3.54
CA ALA A 32 4.57 9.28 -3.65
C ALA A 32 3.96 8.27 -4.63
N GLY A 33 4.45 8.18 -5.87
CA GLY A 33 3.90 7.21 -6.83
C GLY A 33 4.14 5.71 -6.53
N ASN A 34 4.97 5.41 -5.52
CA ASN A 34 5.11 4.05 -4.99
C ASN A 34 4.20 3.79 -3.79
N ASP A 35 3.73 4.82 -3.10
CA ASP A 35 2.97 4.69 -1.86
C ASP A 35 1.61 4.04 -2.14
N GLU A 36 0.90 4.42 -3.21
CA GLU A 36 -0.36 3.76 -3.60
C GLU A 36 -0.10 2.29 -3.99
N ALA A 37 1.01 2.02 -4.66
CA ALA A 37 1.37 0.68 -5.09
C ALA A 37 1.73 -0.24 -3.90
N ILE A 38 2.29 0.31 -2.83
CA ILE A 38 2.54 -0.39 -1.57
C ILE A 38 1.23 -0.60 -0.82
N ALA A 39 0.42 0.44 -0.67
CA ALA A 39 -0.86 0.38 0.04
C ALA A 39 -1.82 -0.64 -0.61
N ALA A 40 -1.94 -0.64 -1.94
CA ALA A 40 -2.77 -1.58 -2.67
C ALA A 40 -2.32 -3.04 -2.49
N ARG A 41 -1.00 -3.29 -2.55
CA ARG A 41 -0.45 -4.64 -2.31
C ARG A 41 -0.61 -5.07 -0.86
N ALA A 42 -0.43 -4.17 0.09
CA ALA A 42 -0.64 -4.45 1.51
C ALA A 42 -2.10 -4.83 1.78
N ALA A 43 -3.06 -4.08 1.24
CA ALA A 43 -4.47 -4.39 1.34
C ALA A 43 -4.83 -5.73 0.68
N TYR A 44 -4.29 -6.01 -0.51
CA TYR A 44 -4.46 -7.31 -1.20
C TYR A 44 -3.93 -8.49 -0.38
N SER A 45 -2.71 -8.38 0.17
CA SER A 45 -2.13 -9.42 1.01
C SER A 45 -2.92 -9.63 2.30
N LYS A 46 -3.35 -8.54 2.94
CA LYS A 46 -4.22 -8.62 4.12
C LYS A 46 -5.53 -9.32 3.80
N LEU A 47 -6.17 -8.98 2.68
CA LEU A 47 -7.40 -9.66 2.26
C LEU A 47 -7.15 -11.15 2.00
N GLY A 48 -6.06 -11.48 1.31
CA GLY A 48 -5.65 -12.86 1.02
C GLY A 48 -5.54 -13.73 2.26
N PHE A 49 -4.99 -13.18 3.35
CA PHE A 49 -4.90 -13.88 4.65
C PHE A 49 -6.26 -14.39 5.15
N TYR A 50 -7.35 -13.63 4.94
CA TYR A 50 -8.69 -14.04 5.39
C TYR A 50 -9.42 -14.96 4.41
N VAL A 51 -9.11 -14.89 3.11
CA VAL A 51 -9.91 -15.56 2.07
C VAL A 51 -9.20 -16.75 1.41
N GLU A 52 -7.90 -16.96 1.63
CA GLU A 52 -7.20 -18.14 1.09
C GLU A 52 -7.60 -19.44 1.78
N ASP A 53 -7.84 -19.37 3.09
CA ASP A 53 -8.34 -20.50 3.86
C ASP A 53 -9.64 -20.08 4.54
N LEU A 54 -10.74 -20.19 3.79
CA LEU A 54 -12.04 -19.78 4.28
C LEU A 54 -12.51 -20.75 5.37
N PRO A 55 -12.80 -20.26 6.59
CA PRO A 55 -13.40 -21.10 7.61
C PRO A 55 -14.75 -21.60 7.11
N ALA A 56 -15.07 -22.86 7.39
CA ALA A 56 -16.42 -23.37 7.17
C ALA A 56 -17.40 -22.53 8.02
N ALA A 57 -18.14 -21.64 7.36
CA ALA A 57 -19.18 -20.85 8.00
C ALA A 57 -20.45 -21.71 8.13
N ALA A 58 -20.97 -21.84 9.35
CA ALA A 58 -22.26 -22.49 9.59
C ALA A 58 -23.45 -21.60 9.17
N ASP A 59 -23.23 -20.29 9.12
CA ASP A 59 -24.19 -19.28 8.70
C ASP A 59 -24.06 -19.03 7.19
N ALA A 60 -25.18 -19.17 6.46
CA ALA A 60 -25.20 -19.05 5.00
C ALA A 60 -24.90 -17.61 4.54
N ASP A 61 -25.37 -16.58 5.25
CA ASP A 61 -25.07 -15.19 4.90
C ASP A 61 -23.57 -14.90 5.08
N ALA A 62 -22.97 -15.41 6.16
CA ALA A 62 -21.54 -15.27 6.38
C ALA A 62 -20.72 -15.98 5.30
N ALA A 63 -21.16 -17.15 4.83
CA ALA A 63 -20.54 -17.85 3.72
C ALA A 63 -20.61 -17.03 2.42
N ASP A 64 -21.75 -16.42 2.12
CA ASP A 64 -21.95 -15.59 0.92
C ASP A 64 -21.09 -14.31 0.96
N LEU A 65 -20.95 -13.69 2.13
CA LEU A 65 -20.07 -12.53 2.31
C LEU A 65 -18.59 -12.91 2.09
N LEU A 66 -18.16 -14.06 2.62
CA LEU A 66 -16.81 -14.57 2.43
C LEU A 66 -16.52 -14.95 0.98
N ALA A 67 -17.51 -15.51 0.27
CA ALA A 67 -17.41 -15.78 -1.16
C ALA A 67 -17.25 -14.48 -1.96
N GLN A 68 -18.05 -13.45 -1.68
CA GLN A 68 -17.90 -12.13 -2.31
C GLN A 68 -16.54 -11.50 -1.97
N ALA A 69 -16.04 -11.65 -0.74
CA ALA A 69 -14.71 -11.18 -0.37
C ALA A 69 -13.61 -11.87 -1.20
N ARG A 70 -13.73 -13.18 -1.44
CA ARG A 70 -12.83 -13.96 -2.32
C ARG A 70 -12.87 -13.45 -3.77
N GLU A 71 -14.05 -13.11 -4.28
CA GLU A 71 -14.20 -12.50 -5.61
C GLU A 71 -13.49 -11.15 -5.69
N ARG A 72 -13.61 -10.31 -4.66
CA ARG A 72 -12.89 -9.03 -4.57
C ARG A 72 -11.38 -9.22 -4.51
N TRP A 73 -10.90 -10.24 -3.81
CA TRP A 73 -9.49 -10.60 -3.79
C TRP A 73 -8.98 -10.99 -5.17
N ASN A 74 -9.65 -11.91 -5.87
CA ASN A 74 -9.29 -12.30 -7.25
C ASN A 74 -9.29 -11.09 -8.19
N THR A 75 -10.32 -10.25 -8.10
CA THR A 75 -10.44 -9.02 -8.91
C THR A 75 -9.27 -8.08 -8.62
N THR A 76 -8.96 -7.86 -7.35
CA THR A 76 -7.82 -7.02 -6.94
C THR A 76 -6.51 -7.56 -7.48
N GLY A 77 -6.27 -8.87 -7.40
CA GLY A 77 -5.08 -9.51 -7.95
C GLY A 77 -4.93 -9.28 -9.46
N ALA A 78 -6.03 -9.43 -10.22
CA ALA A 78 -6.04 -9.12 -11.64
C ALA A 78 -5.79 -7.64 -11.95
N MET A 79 -6.31 -6.73 -11.12
CA MET A 79 -6.07 -5.28 -11.25
C MET A 79 -4.61 -4.92 -10.97
N LEU A 80 -4.01 -5.48 -9.92
CA LEU A 80 -2.60 -5.28 -9.60
C LEU A 80 -1.67 -5.81 -10.69
N ALA A 81 -2.02 -6.93 -11.32
CA ALA A 81 -1.22 -7.51 -12.41
C ALA A 81 -1.12 -6.59 -13.64
N ARG A 82 -2.18 -5.80 -13.90
CA ARG A 82 -2.26 -4.86 -15.03
C ARG A 82 -1.97 -3.40 -14.68
N ALA A 83 -1.87 -3.06 -13.39
CA ALA A 83 -1.72 -1.69 -12.93
C ALA A 83 -0.42 -1.05 -13.46
N ARG A 84 -0.54 0.16 -14.01
CA ARG A 84 0.59 0.95 -14.55
C ARG A 84 0.65 2.37 -14.01
N SER A 85 -0.36 2.80 -13.25
CA SER A 85 -0.49 4.16 -12.72
C SER A 85 -0.95 4.18 -11.27
N GLU A 86 -0.71 5.30 -10.59
CA GLU A 86 -1.20 5.57 -9.23
C GLU A 86 -2.72 5.33 -9.12
N LYS A 87 -3.50 5.80 -10.11
CA LYS A 87 -4.95 5.60 -10.16
C LYS A 87 -5.35 4.12 -10.23
N ASP A 88 -4.59 3.30 -10.95
CA ASP A 88 -4.85 1.86 -11.01
C ASP A 88 -4.63 1.21 -9.64
N PHE A 89 -3.57 1.63 -8.94
CA PHE A 89 -3.28 1.14 -7.59
C PHE A 89 -4.30 1.62 -6.57
N THR A 90 -4.73 2.89 -6.60
CA THR A 90 -5.80 3.40 -5.75
C THR A 90 -7.10 2.62 -5.95
N LEU A 91 -7.46 2.32 -7.19
CA LEU A 91 -8.66 1.54 -7.48
C LEU A 91 -8.53 0.08 -7.00
N ALA A 92 -7.35 -0.53 -7.17
CA ALA A 92 -7.08 -1.86 -6.65
C ALA A 92 -7.16 -1.89 -5.11
N GLN A 93 -6.57 -0.89 -4.43
CA GLN A 93 -6.67 -0.75 -2.98
C GLN A 93 -8.12 -0.65 -2.52
N ALA A 94 -8.91 0.25 -3.11
CA ALA A 94 -10.32 0.42 -2.75
C ALA A 94 -11.13 -0.88 -2.95
N THR A 95 -10.81 -1.66 -3.99
CA THR A 95 -11.44 -2.96 -4.24
C THR A 95 -11.06 -3.99 -3.17
N ALA A 96 -9.80 -4.00 -2.72
CA ALA A 96 -9.35 -4.85 -1.63
C ALA A 96 -10.03 -4.48 -0.30
N GLU A 97 -10.14 -3.18 -0.02
CA GLU A 97 -10.79 -2.65 1.18
C GLU A 97 -12.29 -2.98 1.23
N GLN A 98 -12.99 -2.97 0.09
CA GLN A 98 -14.36 -3.49 -0.01
C GLN A 98 -14.42 -4.96 0.39
N GLY A 99 -13.48 -5.78 -0.10
CA GLY A 99 -13.35 -7.18 0.30
C GLY A 99 -13.13 -7.35 1.81
N LEU A 100 -12.25 -6.53 2.40
CA LEU A 100 -12.00 -6.53 3.85
C LEU A 100 -13.24 -6.13 4.66
N GLY A 101 -14.05 -5.20 4.15
CA GLY A 101 -15.36 -4.87 4.73
C GLY A 101 -16.30 -6.07 4.78
N LEU A 102 -16.40 -6.81 3.68
CA LEU A 102 -17.20 -8.04 3.62
C LEU A 102 -16.71 -9.12 4.59
N VAL A 103 -15.39 -9.29 4.73
CA VAL A 103 -14.82 -10.22 5.74
C VAL A 103 -15.21 -9.79 7.14
N LYS A 104 -15.08 -8.49 7.44
CA LYS A 104 -15.46 -7.95 8.75
C LYS A 104 -16.93 -8.24 9.06
N ASP A 105 -17.83 -7.96 8.12
CA ASP A 105 -19.28 -8.20 8.29
C ASP A 105 -19.58 -9.70 8.48
N ALA A 106 -18.89 -10.58 7.75
CA ALA A 106 -19.00 -12.03 7.92
C ALA A 106 -18.53 -12.47 9.32
N TYR A 107 -17.41 -11.92 9.79
CA TYR A 107 -16.85 -12.23 11.11
C TYR A 107 -17.75 -11.76 12.25
N GLU A 108 -18.36 -10.58 12.11
CA GLU A 108 -19.37 -10.09 13.05
C GLU A 108 -20.57 -11.04 13.14
N LYS A 109 -21.09 -11.52 11.99
CA LYS A 109 -22.16 -12.54 11.95
C LYS A 109 -21.75 -13.86 12.62
N MET A 110 -20.49 -14.27 12.46
CA MET A 110 -19.96 -15.48 13.09
C MET A 110 -19.58 -15.30 14.57
N GLY A 111 -19.68 -14.08 15.13
CA GLY A 111 -19.20 -13.77 16.48
C GLY A 111 -17.69 -13.92 16.65
N LYS A 112 -16.91 -13.73 15.58
CA LYS A 112 -15.45 -13.87 15.55
C LYS A 112 -14.76 -12.50 15.50
N PRO A 113 -13.56 -12.36 16.11
CA PRO A 113 -12.78 -11.13 15.99
C PRO A 113 -12.10 -11.03 14.62
N PHE A 114 -12.13 -9.83 14.03
CA PHE A 114 -11.50 -9.48 12.75
C PHE A 114 -10.08 -8.93 12.93
#